data_AF-A0A947C4J5-F1
#
_entry.id   AF-A0A947C4J5-F1
#
_cell.length_a   1.000
_cell.length_b   1.000
_cell.length_c   1.000
_cell.angle_alpha   90.00
_cell.angle_beta   90.00
_cell.angle_gamma   90.00
#
_symmetry.space_group_name_H-M   'P 1'
#
loop_
_entity.id
_entity.type
_entity.pdbx_description
1 polymer ?
#
loop_
_entity_poly.entity_id
_entity_poly.type
_entity_poly.pdbx_seq_one_letter_code
_entity_poly.pdbx_strand_id
1 'polypeptide(L)'
;MGEVNVQRFGCALALLAVFSLAATPRAAEAQGSTGVFEELRATPKGTIGLGLVGAELGLIIPSVSGLNNAWALSVFPIVGATGGALAGYFALDKPGRSKGSVAALVVGLAGVMPAILVTVKGVRKERQENWEPTPQIRVQSEKERRALETAEAGPGLLRLSRSGLRVAAPGFSFSRRALQDAETIRMGGLRDRTELRLSLASGVF
;
A
#
# COMPACT_ATOMS: atom_id res chain seq x y z
N MET A 1 18.38 -35.56 14.40
CA MET A 1 19.08 -34.49 13.64
C MET A 1 18.97 -34.83 12.15
N GLY A 2 18.10 -34.17 11.38
CA GLY A 2 17.94 -34.53 9.95
C GLY A 2 16.96 -33.71 9.12
N GLU A 3 16.01 -32.97 9.71
CA GLU A 3 14.91 -32.36 8.94
C GLU A 3 15.15 -30.92 8.48
N VAL A 4 16.17 -30.22 9.01
CA VAL A 4 16.38 -28.79 8.74
C VAL A 4 16.99 -28.52 7.36
N ASN A 5 17.61 -29.52 6.72
CA ASN A 5 18.31 -29.33 5.44
C ASN A 5 17.39 -29.44 4.22
N VAL A 6 16.34 -30.28 4.27
CA VAL A 6 15.46 -30.54 3.11
C VAL A 6 14.61 -29.32 2.74
N GLN A 7 14.15 -28.55 3.73
CA GLN A 7 13.38 -27.31 3.48
C GLN A 7 14.23 -26.20 2.86
N ARG A 8 15.51 -26.10 3.24
CA ARG A 8 16.44 -25.07 2.71
C ARG A 8 16.84 -25.37 1.27
N PHE A 9 17.09 -26.64 0.95
CA PHE A 9 17.35 -27.08 -0.43
C PHE A 9 16.10 -26.99 -1.32
N GLY A 10 14.91 -27.28 -0.78
CA GLY A 10 13.64 -27.15 -1.51
C GLY A 10 13.31 -25.71 -1.91
N CYS A 11 13.54 -24.74 -1.02
CA CYS A 11 13.37 -23.32 -1.35
C CYS A 11 14.40 -22.80 -2.37
N ALA A 12 15.65 -23.29 -2.31
CA ALA A 12 16.68 -22.93 -3.28
C ALA A 12 16.36 -23.48 -4.69
N LEU A 13 15.83 -24.70 -4.77
CA LEU A 13 15.36 -25.32 -6.03
C LEU A 13 14.12 -24.63 -6.59
N ALA A 14 13.19 -24.19 -5.74
CA ALA A 14 12.02 -23.43 -6.16
C ALA A 14 12.41 -22.02 -6.69
N LEU A 15 13.38 -21.35 -6.06
CA LEU A 15 13.91 -20.07 -6.54
C LEU A 15 14.65 -20.21 -7.88
N LEU A 16 15.40 -21.30 -8.09
CA LEU A 16 16.03 -21.63 -9.37
C LEU A 16 15.02 -21.99 -10.47
N ALA A 17 13.92 -22.67 -10.13
CA ALA A 17 12.88 -23.04 -11.08
C ALA A 17 12.07 -21.83 -11.56
N VAL A 18 11.79 -20.85 -10.67
CA VAL A 18 11.16 -19.58 -11.06
C VAL A 18 12.08 -18.72 -11.95
N PHE A 19 13.39 -18.75 -11.68
CA PHE A 19 14.39 -18.09 -12.54
C PHE A 19 14.49 -18.74 -13.94
N SER A 20 14.25 -20.05 -14.03
CA SER A 20 14.39 -20.80 -15.29
C SER A 20 13.18 -20.65 -16.23
N LEU A 21 11.97 -20.42 -15.72
CA LEU A 21 10.79 -20.19 -16.56
C LEU A 21 10.70 -18.75 -17.13
N ALA A 22 11.34 -17.77 -16.48
CA ALA A 22 11.39 -16.39 -16.97
C ALA A 22 12.45 -16.15 -18.07
N ALA A 23 13.31 -17.15 -18.34
CA ALA A 23 14.45 -17.04 -19.26
C ALA A 23 14.15 -17.51 -20.69
N THR A 24 12.89 -17.45 -21.15
CA THR A 24 12.59 -17.52 -22.59
C THR A 24 12.34 -16.10 -23.11
N PRO A 25 13.38 -15.40 -23.62
CA PRO A 25 13.15 -14.16 -24.34
C PRO A 25 12.46 -14.55 -25.65
N ARG A 26 11.12 -14.52 -25.65
CA ARG A 26 10.36 -14.54 -26.90
C ARG A 26 10.69 -13.23 -27.60
N ALA A 27 11.56 -13.30 -28.59
CA ALA A 27 11.94 -12.18 -29.43
C ALA A 27 10.67 -11.56 -30.02
N ALA A 28 10.32 -10.36 -29.54
CA ALA A 28 9.34 -9.50 -30.18
C ALA A 28 10.09 -8.67 -31.22
N GLU A 29 10.10 -9.15 -32.45
CA GLU A 29 10.46 -8.41 -33.65
C GLU A 29 9.35 -7.41 -34.02
N ALA A 30 9.77 -6.27 -34.60
CA ALA A 30 9.01 -5.30 -35.40
C ALA A 30 8.06 -4.28 -34.70
N GLN A 31 8.58 -3.07 -34.47
CA GLN A 31 7.88 -1.85 -34.90
C GLN A 31 8.84 -1.04 -35.79
N GLY A 32 8.48 -0.97 -37.07
CA GLY A 32 9.21 -0.29 -38.13
C GLY A 32 9.05 1.23 -38.11
N SER A 33 9.99 1.86 -38.83
CA SER A 33 10.33 3.28 -38.93
C SER A 33 9.22 4.25 -39.34
N THR A 34 9.23 5.43 -38.72
CA THR A 34 8.97 6.79 -39.28
C THR A 34 9.36 7.75 -38.16
N GLY A 35 10.21 8.77 -38.24
CA GLY A 35 10.99 9.45 -39.27
C GLY A 35 11.27 10.85 -38.70
N VAL A 36 12.47 11.41 -38.94
CA VAL A 36 12.83 12.84 -38.81
C VAL A 36 13.26 13.35 -37.39
N PHE A 37 14.57 13.33 -37.14
CA PHE A 37 15.34 14.20 -36.20
C PHE A 37 14.91 14.30 -34.72
N GLU A 38 14.88 13.18 -33.98
CA GLU A 38 15.17 13.22 -32.54
C GLU A 38 16.50 12.51 -32.30
N GLU A 39 17.47 13.29 -31.81
CA GLU A 39 18.64 12.91 -31.03
C GLU A 39 18.63 11.43 -30.59
N LEU A 40 19.70 10.68 -30.92
CA LEU A 40 19.98 9.32 -30.47
C LEU A 40 20.07 9.24 -28.93
N ARG A 41 18.95 9.44 -28.23
CA ARG A 41 18.81 9.19 -26.81
C ARG A 41 18.78 7.69 -26.63
N ALA A 42 19.91 7.13 -26.22
CA ALA A 42 19.97 5.79 -25.67
C ALA A 42 18.86 5.65 -24.62
N THR A 43 17.78 4.93 -24.95
CA THR A 43 16.68 4.75 -24.02
C THR A 43 17.23 4.06 -22.77
N PRO A 44 17.06 4.61 -21.55
CA PRO A 44 17.74 4.14 -20.34
C PRO A 44 17.10 2.86 -19.77
N LYS A 45 16.90 1.85 -20.62
CA LYS A 45 16.21 0.60 -20.27
C LYS A 45 17.07 -0.23 -19.31
N GLY A 46 18.40 -0.18 -19.45
CA GLY A 46 19.34 -0.87 -18.59
C GLY A 46 19.44 -0.22 -17.23
N THR A 47 19.55 1.11 -17.18
CA THR A 47 19.51 1.89 -15.94
C THR A 47 18.23 1.63 -15.15
N ILE A 48 17.06 1.72 -15.80
CA ILE A 48 15.77 1.49 -15.13
C ILE A 48 15.63 0.03 -14.69
N GLY A 49 15.95 -0.92 -15.57
CA GLY A 49 15.78 -2.34 -15.28
C GLY A 49 16.67 -2.84 -14.15
N LEU A 50 17.95 -2.49 -14.21
CA LEU A 50 18.91 -2.92 -13.21
C LEU A 50 18.78 -2.12 -11.91
N GLY A 51 18.28 -0.88 -11.98
CA GLY A 51 17.81 -0.12 -10.81
C GLY A 51 16.62 -0.79 -10.12
N LEU A 52 15.63 -1.27 -10.88
CA LEU A 52 14.51 -2.02 -10.33
C LEU A 52 15.01 -3.31 -9.65
N VAL A 53 15.82 -4.13 -10.33
CA VAL A 53 16.44 -5.32 -9.73
C VAL A 53 17.23 -4.97 -8.45
N GLY A 54 17.97 -3.87 -8.45
CA GLY A 54 18.70 -3.39 -7.28
C GLY A 54 17.77 -3.03 -6.11
N ALA A 55 16.64 -2.38 -6.38
CA ALA A 55 15.62 -2.05 -5.38
C ALA A 55 15.02 -3.33 -4.76
N GLU A 56 14.68 -4.30 -5.60
CA GLU A 56 14.13 -5.59 -5.19
C GLU A 56 15.10 -6.35 -4.27
N LEU A 57 16.38 -6.43 -4.66
CA LEU A 57 17.42 -7.04 -3.81
C LEU A 57 17.62 -6.26 -2.51
N GLY A 58 17.54 -4.93 -2.57
CA GLY A 58 17.57 -4.06 -1.40
C GLY A 58 16.38 -4.25 -0.46
N LEU A 59 15.25 -4.77 -0.92
CA LEU A 59 14.12 -5.16 -0.06
C LEU A 59 14.26 -6.60 0.45
N ILE A 60 14.63 -7.53 -0.41
CA ILE A 60 14.66 -8.96 -0.09
C ILE A 60 15.74 -9.28 0.95
N ILE A 61 16.96 -8.72 0.80
CA ILE A 61 18.09 -9.01 1.68
C ILE A 61 17.79 -8.67 3.15
N PRO A 62 17.38 -7.44 3.51
CA PRO A 62 17.05 -7.12 4.89
C PRO A 62 15.89 -7.98 5.40
N SER A 63 14.85 -8.21 4.59
CA SER A 63 13.70 -9.01 5.02
C SER A 63 14.02 -10.47 5.33
N VAL A 64 14.88 -11.12 4.54
CA VAL A 64 15.32 -12.50 4.81
C VAL A 64 16.28 -12.56 6.00
N SER A 65 17.09 -11.51 6.22
CA SER A 65 17.98 -11.41 7.38
C SER A 65 17.27 -11.07 8.70
N GLY A 66 15.96 -10.79 8.66
CA GLY A 66 15.19 -10.39 9.84
C GLY A 66 15.32 -8.91 10.20
N LEU A 67 15.97 -8.10 9.36
CA LEU A 67 16.15 -6.66 9.53
C LEU A 67 14.90 -5.90 9.03
N ASN A 68 13.74 -6.19 9.62
CA ASN A 68 12.43 -5.69 9.17
C ASN A 68 12.05 -4.30 9.73
N ASN A 69 12.99 -3.63 10.40
CA ASN A 69 12.81 -2.25 10.87
C ASN A 69 12.55 -1.28 9.70
N ALA A 70 11.68 -0.30 9.92
CA ALA A 70 11.28 0.68 8.90
C ALA A 70 12.48 1.40 8.24
N TRP A 71 13.54 1.67 9.01
CA TRP A 71 14.76 2.28 8.48
C TRP A 71 15.48 1.36 7.48
N ALA A 72 15.64 0.07 7.81
CA ALA A 72 16.31 -0.89 6.93
C ALA A 72 15.51 -1.13 5.64
N LEU A 73 14.18 -1.25 5.77
CA LEU A 73 13.27 -1.40 4.63
C LEU A 73 13.17 -0.14 3.74
N SER A 74 13.70 1.00 4.19
CA SER A 74 13.75 2.23 3.39
C SER A 74 15.13 2.46 2.76
N VAL A 75 16.21 2.27 3.53
CA VAL A 75 17.57 2.60 3.08
C VAL A 75 18.12 1.59 2.08
N PHE A 76 17.98 0.29 2.36
CA PHE A 76 18.55 -0.73 1.49
C PHE A 76 17.97 -0.74 0.07
N PRO A 77 16.65 -0.55 -0.14
CA PRO A 77 16.09 -0.45 -1.48
C PRO A 77 16.57 0.80 -2.22
N ILE A 78 16.70 1.94 -1.55
CA ILE A 78 17.21 3.18 -2.17
C ILE A 78 18.66 2.98 -2.60
N VAL A 79 19.50 2.43 -1.73
CA VAL A 79 20.92 2.18 -2.02
C VAL A 79 21.06 1.12 -3.12
N GLY A 80 20.30 0.03 -3.03
CA GLY A 80 20.26 -1.03 -4.03
C GLY A 80 19.79 -0.51 -5.38
N ALA A 81 18.73 0.29 -5.43
CA ALA A 81 18.23 0.91 -6.65
C ALA A 81 19.26 1.85 -7.28
N THR A 82 19.90 2.68 -6.46
CA THR A 82 20.93 3.61 -6.92
C THR A 82 22.12 2.85 -7.49
N GLY A 83 22.63 1.84 -6.78
CA GLY A 83 23.73 1.00 -7.25
C GLY A 83 23.38 0.22 -8.51
N GLY A 84 22.19 -0.35 -8.56
CA GLY A 84 21.66 -1.06 -9.72
C GLY A 84 21.50 -0.15 -10.94
N ALA A 85 21.00 1.06 -10.76
CA ALA A 85 20.86 2.05 -11.83
C ALA A 85 22.22 2.46 -12.40
N LEU A 86 23.20 2.76 -11.54
CA LEU A 86 24.56 3.06 -11.98
C LEU A 86 25.20 1.90 -12.75
N ALA A 87 25.03 0.67 -12.26
CA ALA A 87 25.49 -0.52 -12.96
C ALA A 87 24.79 -0.70 -14.32
N GLY A 88 23.47 -0.47 -14.39
CA GLY A 88 22.70 -0.50 -15.64
C GLY A 88 23.17 0.55 -16.66
N TYR A 89 23.45 1.77 -16.20
CA TYR A 89 23.98 2.84 -17.02
C TYR A 89 25.34 2.48 -17.64
N PHE A 90 26.30 2.02 -16.82
CA PHE A 90 27.65 1.73 -17.31
C PHE A 90 27.78 0.39 -18.06
N ALA A 91 26.97 -0.61 -17.73
CA ALA A 91 27.08 -1.94 -18.30
C ALA A 91 26.16 -2.15 -19.51
N LEU A 92 24.92 -1.65 -19.45
CA LEU A 92 23.86 -2.04 -20.39
C LEU A 92 23.44 -0.92 -21.35
N ASP A 93 23.47 0.35 -20.94
CA ASP A 93 23.05 1.46 -21.80
C ASP A 93 24.12 1.92 -22.81
N LYS A 94 24.97 0.99 -23.26
CA LYS A 94 25.97 1.18 -24.32
C LYS A 94 25.42 0.69 -25.68
N PRO A 95 25.83 1.32 -26.81
CA PRO A 95 25.40 0.90 -28.14
C PRO A 95 25.77 -0.58 -28.39
N GLY A 96 24.82 -1.34 -28.95
CA GLY A 96 24.97 -2.78 -29.21
C GLY A 96 24.52 -3.72 -28.08
N ARG A 97 24.09 -3.22 -26.92
CA ARG A 97 23.63 -4.03 -25.77
C ARG A 97 22.13 -3.95 -25.47
N SER A 98 21.32 -3.55 -26.45
CA SER A 98 19.86 -3.37 -26.31
C SER A 98 19.12 -4.60 -25.77
N LYS A 99 19.54 -5.82 -26.16
CA LYS A 99 18.97 -7.07 -25.65
C LYS A 99 19.16 -7.22 -24.14
N GLY A 100 20.34 -6.86 -23.64
CA GLY A 100 20.67 -6.91 -22.21
C GLY A 100 19.86 -5.87 -21.40
N SER A 101 19.73 -4.65 -21.92
CA SER A 101 18.91 -3.61 -21.28
C SER A 101 17.43 -3.99 -21.17
N VAL A 102 16.85 -4.58 -22.22
CA VAL A 102 15.46 -5.06 -22.21
C VAL A 102 15.30 -6.25 -21.25
N ALA A 103 16.24 -7.19 -21.26
CA ALA A 103 16.21 -8.33 -20.35
C ALA A 103 16.26 -7.86 -18.88
N ALA A 104 17.16 -6.92 -18.54
CA ALA A 104 17.25 -6.36 -17.21
C ALA A 104 15.94 -5.68 -16.78
N LEU A 105 15.27 -4.97 -17.69
CA LEU A 105 13.97 -4.35 -17.42
C LEU A 105 12.88 -5.38 -17.13
N VAL A 106 12.77 -6.42 -17.96
CA VAL A 106 11.79 -7.50 -17.78
C VAL A 106 12.04 -8.26 -16.48
N VAL A 107 13.30 -8.56 -16.16
CA VAL A 107 13.69 -9.24 -14.92
C VAL A 107 13.37 -8.35 -13.71
N GLY A 108 13.66 -7.05 -13.78
CA GLY A 108 13.30 -6.11 -12.72
C GLY A 108 11.79 -6.11 -12.46
N LEU A 109 10.98 -6.01 -13.52
CA LEU A 109 9.52 -6.00 -13.42
C LEU A 109 8.96 -7.31 -12.86
N ALA A 110 9.52 -8.45 -13.28
CA ALA A 110 9.13 -9.75 -12.76
C ALA A 110 9.47 -9.92 -11.27
N GLY A 111 10.54 -9.26 -10.79
CA GLY A 111 11.02 -9.33 -9.41
C GLY A 111 10.11 -8.68 -8.37
N VAL A 112 9.27 -7.72 -8.79
CA VAL A 112 8.41 -6.90 -7.91
C VAL A 112 7.49 -7.75 -7.03
N MET A 113 6.80 -8.72 -7.63
CA MET A 113 5.86 -9.57 -6.89
C MET A 113 6.56 -10.44 -5.82
N PRO A 114 7.65 -11.15 -6.13
CA PRO A 114 8.48 -11.82 -5.13
C PRO A 114 8.92 -10.95 -3.95
N ALA A 115 9.42 -9.73 -4.17
CA ALA A 115 9.88 -8.92 -3.03
C ALA A 115 8.74 -8.44 -2.15
N ILE A 116 7.58 -8.09 -2.74
CA ILE A 116 6.38 -7.75 -1.95
C ILE A 116 5.99 -8.93 -1.06
N LEU A 117 6.00 -10.16 -1.57
CA LEU A 117 5.65 -11.34 -0.77
C LEU A 117 6.64 -11.58 0.38
N VAL A 118 7.95 -11.45 0.11
CA VAL A 118 8.99 -11.65 1.12
C VAL A 118 8.93 -10.57 2.20
N THR A 119 8.78 -9.31 1.82
CA THR A 119 8.71 -8.17 2.75
C THR A 119 7.47 -8.25 3.64
N VAL A 120 6.29 -8.52 3.07
CA VAL A 120 5.05 -8.70 3.85
C VAL A 120 5.17 -9.86 4.84
N LYS A 121 5.77 -10.98 4.43
CA LYS A 121 6.01 -12.11 5.34
C LYS A 121 6.99 -11.75 6.47
N GLY A 122 8.05 -11.01 6.15
CA GLY A 122 9.02 -10.51 7.12
C GLY A 122 8.39 -9.61 8.18
N VAL A 123 7.68 -8.57 7.74
CA VAL A 123 6.98 -7.61 8.62
C VAL A 123 5.92 -8.30 9.47
N ARG A 124 5.16 -9.24 8.91
CA ARG A 124 4.14 -9.99 9.67
C ARG A 124 4.76 -10.79 10.80
N LYS A 125 5.90 -11.44 10.55
CA LYS A 125 6.60 -12.24 11.56
C LYS A 125 7.11 -11.37 12.71
N GLU A 126 7.77 -10.25 12.39
CA GLU A 126 8.24 -9.30 13.41
C GLU A 126 7.08 -8.72 14.24
N ARG A 127 5.97 -8.35 13.60
CA ARG A 127 4.78 -7.87 14.31
C ARG A 127 4.18 -8.92 15.24
N GLN A 128 4.21 -10.20 14.85
CA GLN A 128 3.71 -11.28 15.70
C GLN A 128 4.63 -11.56 16.90
N GLU A 129 5.95 -11.46 16.71
CA GLU A 129 6.93 -11.62 17.79
C GLU A 129 6.84 -10.47 18.81
N ASN A 130 6.68 -9.24 18.33
CA ASN A 130 6.49 -8.04 19.15
C ASN A 130 5.01 -7.69 19.38
N TRP A 131 4.11 -8.68 19.34
CA TRP A 131 2.70 -8.43 19.60
C TRP A 131 2.46 -8.13 21.07
N GLU A 132 2.39 -6.84 21.40
CA GLU A 132 1.78 -6.38 22.64
C GLU A 132 0.26 -6.44 22.49
N PRO A 133 -0.49 -6.96 23.47
CA PRO A 133 -1.93 -6.83 23.45
C PRO A 133 -2.25 -5.33 23.47
N THR A 134 -2.66 -4.77 22.33
CA THR A 134 -3.31 -3.46 22.30
C THR A 134 -4.31 -3.47 23.44
N PRO A 135 -4.27 -2.51 24.38
CA PRO A 135 -5.31 -2.40 25.37
C PRO A 135 -6.59 -2.15 24.56
N GLN A 136 -7.36 -3.21 24.29
CA GLN A 136 -8.79 -3.10 24.03
C GLN A 136 -9.24 -2.12 25.09
N ILE A 137 -9.78 -0.96 24.68
CA ILE A 137 -10.21 0.11 25.59
C ILE A 137 -10.85 -0.58 26.77
N ARG A 138 -10.09 -0.69 27.85
CA ARG A 138 -10.45 -1.57 28.95
C ARG A 138 -11.38 -0.63 29.68
N VAL A 139 -12.65 -0.70 29.29
CA VAL A 139 -13.74 0.03 29.91
C VAL A 139 -13.85 -0.53 31.33
N GLN A 140 -12.86 -0.18 32.16
CA GLN A 140 -12.69 -0.74 33.50
C GLN A 140 -13.71 -0.12 34.45
N SER A 141 -14.19 1.07 34.10
CA SER A 141 -15.23 1.76 34.85
C SER A 141 -16.59 1.54 34.22
N GLU A 142 -17.55 1.08 35.02
CA GLU A 142 -18.98 1.10 34.73
C GLU A 142 -19.44 2.45 34.11
N LYS A 143 -18.79 3.56 34.48
CA LYS A 143 -19.10 4.89 33.94
C LYS A 143 -18.68 5.06 32.48
N GLU A 144 -17.52 4.54 32.09
CA GLU A 144 -17.05 4.58 30.70
C GLU A 144 -17.91 3.68 29.81
N ARG A 145 -18.38 2.55 30.36
CA ARG A 145 -19.28 1.64 29.65
C ARG A 145 -20.61 2.30 29.36
N ARG A 146 -21.16 2.98 30.37
CA ARG A 146 -22.37 3.78 30.21
C ARG A 146 -22.18 4.94 29.23
N ALA A 147 -21.03 5.60 29.23
CA ALA A 147 -20.73 6.67 28.30
C ALA A 147 -20.65 6.17 26.85
N LEU A 148 -19.98 5.03 26.62
CA LEU A 148 -19.89 4.39 25.31
C LEU A 148 -21.27 3.93 24.81
N GLU A 149 -22.03 3.23 25.66
CA GLU A 149 -23.40 2.80 25.33
C GLU A 149 -24.34 3.99 25.06
N THR A 150 -24.12 5.13 25.73
CA THR A 150 -24.89 6.37 25.51
C THR A 150 -24.49 7.06 24.21
N ALA A 151 -23.22 6.99 23.82
CA ALA A 151 -22.71 7.50 22.55
C ALA A 151 -23.18 6.63 21.37
N GLU A 152 -23.18 5.31 21.53
CA GLU A 152 -23.67 4.35 20.53
C GLU A 152 -25.17 4.53 20.26
N ALA A 153 -25.98 4.75 21.30
CA ALA A 153 -27.42 4.87 21.15
C ALA A 153 -27.90 6.14 20.40
N GLY A 154 -27.00 7.08 20.07
CA GLY A 154 -27.30 8.25 19.24
C GLY A 154 -28.01 9.43 19.94
N PRO A 155 -28.31 10.52 19.22
CA PRO A 155 -28.79 11.78 19.79
C PRO A 155 -30.31 11.87 20.02
N GLY A 156 -31.06 10.77 19.96
CA GLY A 156 -32.52 10.75 20.13
C GLY A 156 -33.01 10.98 21.56
N LEU A 157 -34.25 11.46 21.71
CA LEU A 157 -34.98 11.52 22.99
C LEU A 157 -35.21 10.10 23.55
N LEU A 158 -35.69 9.19 22.70
CA LEU A 158 -35.82 7.77 22.99
C LEU A 158 -34.62 7.01 22.40
N ARG A 159 -33.84 6.38 23.27
CA ARG A 159 -32.61 5.68 22.92
C ARG A 159 -32.76 4.20 23.17
N LEU A 160 -32.67 3.40 22.10
CA LEU A 160 -32.62 1.95 22.20
C LEU A 160 -31.16 1.49 22.19
N SER A 161 -30.70 0.96 23.32
CA SER A 161 -29.36 0.39 23.51
C SER A 161 -29.47 -1.11 23.78
N ARG A 162 -28.37 -1.85 23.61
CA ARG A 162 -28.25 -3.26 24.02
C ARG A 162 -28.63 -3.51 25.48
N SER A 163 -28.55 -2.48 26.32
CA SER A 163 -28.90 -2.53 27.75
C SER A 163 -30.36 -2.14 28.07
N GLY A 164 -31.15 -1.72 27.06
CA GLY A 164 -32.57 -1.35 27.22
C GLY A 164 -32.94 0.01 26.61
N LEU A 165 -34.21 0.39 26.82
CA LEU A 165 -34.77 1.67 26.40
C LEU A 165 -34.46 2.77 27.43
N ARG A 166 -33.92 3.90 26.98
CA ARG A 166 -33.59 5.05 27.83
C ARG A 166 -34.17 6.34 27.27
N VAL A 167 -34.51 7.28 28.15
CA VAL A 167 -34.96 8.63 27.81
C VAL A 167 -33.83 9.60 28.09
N ALA A 168 -33.47 10.42 27.10
CA ALA A 168 -32.41 11.42 27.22
C ALA A 168 -32.88 12.78 26.65
N ALA A 169 -32.10 13.83 26.90
CA ALA A 169 -32.36 15.12 26.26
C ALA A 169 -32.32 14.96 24.73
N PRO A 170 -33.27 15.58 24.01
CA PRO A 170 -33.32 15.48 22.56
C PRO A 170 -32.11 16.21 21.96
N GLY A 171 -31.46 15.57 20.98
CA GLY A 171 -30.44 16.21 20.19
C GLY A 171 -31.06 17.24 19.26
N PHE A 172 -30.57 18.48 19.35
CA PHE A 172 -30.83 19.53 18.38
C PHE A 172 -29.66 19.60 17.43
N SER A 173 -29.91 19.49 16.13
CA SER A 173 -28.90 19.78 15.11
C SER A 173 -29.37 20.94 14.24
N PHE A 174 -28.46 21.89 14.04
CA PHE A 174 -28.66 23.04 13.17
C PHE A 174 -27.90 22.78 11.88
N SER A 175 -28.63 22.65 10.78
CA SER A 175 -28.02 22.56 9.45
C SER A 175 -28.21 23.89 8.75
N ARG A 176 -27.10 24.58 8.47
CA ARG A 176 -27.10 25.72 7.56
C ARG A 176 -26.83 25.18 6.17
N ARG A 177 -27.75 25.38 5.22
CA ARG A 177 -27.53 24.94 3.84
C ARG A 177 -26.39 25.79 3.24
N ALA A 178 -25.54 25.17 2.42
CA ALA A 178 -24.29 25.76 1.91
C ALA A 178 -24.47 27.13 1.24
N LEU A 179 -23.38 27.91 1.22
CA LEU A 179 -23.29 29.26 0.65
C LEU A 179 -23.85 29.25 -0.79
N GLN A 180 -24.78 30.16 -1.10
CA GLN A 180 -25.40 30.25 -2.42
C GLN A 180 -24.36 30.60 -3.49
N ASP A 181 -24.24 29.76 -4.52
CA ASP A 181 -23.48 30.09 -5.74
C ASP A 181 -24.26 31.08 -6.61
N ALA A 182 -23.52 31.89 -7.39
CA ALA A 182 -24.07 32.94 -8.26
C ALA A 182 -25.15 32.44 -9.25
N GLU A 183 -25.11 31.14 -9.58
CA GLU A 183 -26.08 30.47 -10.44
C GLU A 183 -27.44 30.27 -9.77
N THR A 184 -27.47 30.02 -8.46
CA THR A 184 -28.72 29.86 -7.67
C THR A 184 -29.45 31.17 -7.39
N ILE A 185 -28.72 32.29 -7.41
CA ILE A 185 -29.28 33.65 -7.27
C ILE A 185 -30.08 34.02 -8.53
N ARG A 186 -29.63 33.59 -9.71
CA ARG A 186 -30.32 33.83 -10.99
C ARG A 186 -31.64 33.06 -11.15
N MET A 187 -31.80 31.93 -10.47
CA MET A 187 -33.02 31.11 -10.50
C MET A 187 -34.09 31.51 -9.47
N GLY A 188 -34.00 32.71 -8.89
CA GLY A 188 -35.01 33.23 -7.96
C GLY A 188 -34.75 32.96 -6.47
N GLY A 189 -33.51 32.57 -6.11
CA GLY A 189 -32.99 32.59 -4.75
C GLY A 189 -33.82 31.80 -3.71
N LEU A 190 -33.40 30.58 -3.39
CA LEU A 190 -33.95 29.85 -2.24
C LEU A 190 -33.52 30.58 -0.96
N ARG A 191 -34.43 31.34 -0.34
CA ARG A 191 -34.20 32.07 0.93
C ARG A 191 -33.39 31.22 1.91
N ASP A 192 -32.34 31.80 2.49
CA ASP A 192 -31.54 31.19 3.55
C ASP A 192 -32.48 30.76 4.69
N ARG A 193 -32.72 29.46 4.80
CA ARG A 193 -33.57 28.87 5.84
C ARG A 193 -32.68 28.06 6.75
N THR A 194 -32.60 28.48 8.01
CA THR A 194 -32.00 27.68 9.07
C THR A 194 -32.94 26.51 9.37
N GLU A 195 -32.52 25.28 9.07
CA GLU A 195 -33.27 24.08 9.42
C GLU A 195 -32.84 23.62 10.82
N LEU A 196 -33.79 23.62 11.77
CA LEU A 196 -33.63 22.99 13.09
C LEU A 196 -34.18 21.55 13.01
N ARG A 197 -33.34 20.57 13.30
CA ARG A 197 -33.72 19.16 13.33
C ARG A 197 -33.71 18.65 14.77
N LEU A 198 -34.84 18.08 15.18
CA LEU A 198 -35.04 17.46 16.49
C LEU A 198 -34.99 15.93 16.33
N SER A 199 -34.04 15.28 17.00
CA SER A 199 -33.97 13.81 17.01
C SER A 199 -34.85 13.24 18.12
N LEU A 200 -35.97 12.61 17.73
CA LEU A 200 -36.93 12.01 18.67
C LEU A 200 -36.57 10.57 19.06
N ALA A 201 -36.04 9.77 18.14
CA ALA A 201 -35.66 8.38 18.42
C ALA A 201 -34.35 8.03 17.73
N SER A 202 -33.49 7.27 18.41
CA SER A 202 -32.27 6.70 17.86
C SER A 202 -31.93 5.37 18.54
N GLY A 203 -31.20 4.50 17.85
CA GLY A 203 -30.79 3.22 18.42
C GLY A 203 -29.88 2.43 17.49
N VAL A 204 -29.22 1.44 18.07
CA VAL A 204 -28.38 0.47 17.37
C VAL A 204 -29.07 -0.90 17.45
N PHE A 205 -29.32 -1.50 16.29
CA PHE A 205 -29.91 -2.84 16.16
C PHE A 205 -28.81 -3.88 15.94
#